data_AF-A0A9K3PRX5-F1
#
_entry.id   AF-A0A9K3PRX5-F1
#
_cell.length_a   1.000
_cell.length_b   1.000
_cell.length_c   1.000
_cell.angle_alpha   90.00
_cell.angle_beta   90.00
_cell.angle_gamma   90.00
#
_symmetry.space_group_name_H-M   'P 1'
#
loop_
_entity.id
_entity.type
_entity.pdbx_description
1 polymer ?
#
loop_
_entity_poly.entity_id
_entity_poly.type
_entity_poly.pdbx_seq_one_letter_code
_entity_poly.pdbx_strand_id
1 'polypeptide(L)'
;MAKGKNRKHRDDASASSGKKKERVTEKEQGSASKPKTETKQPKEATVTSIIEERTFYQRLTHGRRRRSFLLGCAVIIVFFGVLTGGRLLGMILSRKIRSSRSFQKYIQTVAGSLFASPSNATSKNEIHTVEESSPAKFRRLVRSLLFESWSSASPSAENLDTRAVVPVVIGSVSLIDDYTYVNNPSHPHVFAVLREAIVREKGGYVHPDLGFLKPAPCGAARGIGMVYNNYHNCQTKCMPGLAKEKLEAKRRSSFNTTSDEPICEKKQYMQVEVLIKVPLSYQMTRKVALDTLLPLIPAEVQKEANLHELDDAALLVLLLAHERGVGRYSRWLPYITTLPLEPSCGYSLALRPHILDAINAMRDEMGMDVTGWENEMLKATQYADKIAEGLGDDYGEYLACPKDEDPIDNIAWALCQVASRATAGSQKYGSLRMVPLMDMINHDVDAGGFVELTGKERLEDGDFVDAVDETDEGAFVVRSLRHGRRRALRPGQELLVNYNVPHYSALDWFVSLGFVPPERYDAWQKLDAPLARVRQDGPFAYYHNTDGRSDL
;
A
#
# COMPACT_ATOMS: atom_id res chain seq x y z
N MET A 1 53.81 -52.64 22.18
CA MET A 1 53.23 -51.35 22.62
C MET A 1 52.24 -50.89 21.56
N ALA A 2 51.08 -51.53 21.50
CA ALA A 2 49.81 -51.15 22.14
C ALA A 2 48.95 -50.23 21.23
N LYS A 3 48.27 -50.89 20.27
CA LYS A 3 46.99 -50.46 19.68
C LYS A 3 45.87 -51.00 20.58
N GLY A 4 44.81 -50.25 20.80
CA GLY A 4 43.63 -50.74 21.55
C GLY A 4 42.38 -49.89 21.29
N LYS A 5 41.59 -50.31 20.30
CA LYS A 5 40.22 -49.85 20.04
C LYS A 5 39.33 -50.18 21.24
N ASN A 6 38.40 -49.29 21.60
CA ASN A 6 37.22 -49.65 22.39
C ASN A 6 35.97 -49.06 21.74
N ARG A 7 35.18 -49.96 21.12
CA ARG A 7 33.82 -49.74 20.64
C ARG A 7 32.93 -50.49 21.63
N LYS A 8 32.02 -49.79 22.33
CA LYS A 8 31.05 -50.42 23.23
C LYS A 8 29.66 -50.23 22.65
N HIS A 9 29.06 -51.35 22.26
CA HIS A 9 27.64 -51.50 21.94
C HIS A 9 26.79 -51.19 23.17
N ARG A 10 25.63 -50.56 22.93
CA ARG A 10 24.48 -50.57 23.83
C ARG A 10 23.25 -50.76 22.94
N ASP A 11 22.75 -51.99 22.93
CA ASP A 11 21.37 -52.31 22.61
C ASP A 11 20.57 -52.22 23.92
N ASP A 12 19.35 -51.69 23.88
CA ASP A 12 18.19 -52.30 24.56
C ASP A 12 16.88 -51.54 24.29
N ALA A 13 15.92 -52.33 23.78
CA ALA A 13 14.49 -52.33 24.04
C ALA A 13 13.62 -51.07 23.78
N SER A 14 12.83 -51.12 22.70
CA SER A 14 11.52 -50.47 22.65
C SER A 14 10.43 -51.47 22.22
N ALA A 15 9.42 -51.57 23.08
CA ALA A 15 8.33 -52.53 23.02
C ALA A 15 7.25 -52.13 22.00
N SER A 16 6.71 -53.14 21.32
CA SER A 16 5.61 -53.03 20.37
C SER A 16 4.24 -53.20 21.03
N SER A 17 3.30 -52.29 20.76
CA SER A 17 1.85 -52.53 20.82
C SER A 17 1.30 -52.19 19.42
N GLY A 18 0.67 -53.06 18.65
CA GLY A 18 -0.42 -53.96 19.00
C GLY A 18 -1.67 -53.54 18.21
N LYS A 19 -1.62 -53.62 16.87
CA LYS A 19 -2.75 -53.34 15.96
C LYS A 19 -3.63 -54.59 15.85
N LYS A 20 -4.86 -54.51 16.35
CA LYS A 20 -5.91 -55.54 16.19
C LYS A 20 -6.67 -55.26 14.88
N LYS A 21 -6.54 -56.17 13.91
CA LYS A 21 -7.35 -56.26 12.68
C LYS A 21 -8.58 -57.10 13.00
N GLU A 22 -9.77 -56.55 12.80
CA GLU A 22 -11.00 -57.33 12.67
C GLU A 22 -11.41 -57.40 11.19
N ARG A 23 -11.74 -58.62 10.79
CA ARG A 23 -12.05 -59.06 9.43
C ARG A 23 -13.51 -59.51 9.49
N VAL A 24 -14.39 -58.87 8.74
CA VAL A 24 -15.73 -59.39 8.46
C VAL A 24 -15.87 -59.50 6.95
N THR A 25 -16.03 -60.73 6.51
CA THR A 25 -16.46 -61.15 5.18
C THR A 25 -17.97 -61.32 5.20
N GLU A 26 -18.68 -60.83 4.18
CA GLU A 26 -19.73 -61.63 3.53
C GLU A 26 -20.09 -61.10 2.13
N LYS A 27 -20.38 -62.07 1.26
CA LYS A 27 -20.81 -61.95 -0.13
C LYS A 27 -22.30 -61.57 -0.18
N GLU A 28 -22.74 -60.91 -1.25
CA GLU A 28 -23.76 -61.51 -2.14
C GLU A 28 -23.95 -60.75 -3.46
N GLN A 29 -24.42 -61.51 -4.44
CA GLN A 29 -24.65 -61.17 -5.84
C GLN A 29 -25.93 -60.35 -6.03
N GLY A 30 -25.97 -59.51 -7.06
CA GLY A 30 -27.22 -58.89 -7.52
C GLY A 30 -27.05 -58.10 -8.81
N SER A 31 -27.43 -58.70 -9.94
CA SER A 31 -27.55 -58.06 -11.25
C SER A 31 -28.84 -57.24 -11.35
N ALA A 32 -28.80 -56.01 -11.89
CA ALA A 32 -29.95 -55.40 -12.58
C ALA A 32 -29.56 -54.16 -13.42
N SER A 33 -29.88 -54.26 -14.71
CA SER A 33 -30.32 -53.23 -15.68
C SER A 33 -29.88 -51.76 -15.56
N LYS A 34 -29.18 -51.28 -16.60
CA LYS A 34 -29.01 -49.86 -16.98
C LYS A 34 -30.34 -49.20 -17.37
N PRO A 35 -30.67 -48.00 -16.87
CA PRO A 35 -31.52 -47.06 -17.58
C PRO A 35 -30.65 -46.10 -18.43
N LYS A 36 -31.11 -45.84 -19.66
CA LYS A 36 -30.63 -44.75 -20.51
C LYS A 36 -31.14 -43.43 -19.93
N THR A 37 -30.24 -42.52 -19.60
CA THR A 37 -30.60 -41.14 -19.21
C THR A 37 -30.25 -40.20 -20.37
N GLU A 38 -31.27 -39.54 -20.91
CA GLU A 38 -31.15 -38.52 -21.95
C GLU A 38 -30.44 -37.28 -21.43
N THR A 39 -29.39 -36.87 -22.14
CA THR A 39 -28.66 -35.62 -21.93
C THR A 39 -29.52 -34.44 -22.43
N LYS A 40 -30.21 -33.73 -21.53
CA LYS A 40 -30.78 -32.40 -21.84
C LYS A 40 -29.75 -31.33 -21.49
N GLN A 41 -29.30 -30.60 -22.51
CA GLN A 41 -28.50 -29.38 -22.37
C GLN A 41 -29.27 -28.31 -21.57
N PRO A 42 -28.64 -27.64 -20.59
CA PRO A 42 -29.25 -26.50 -19.93
C PRO A 42 -29.20 -25.27 -20.84
N LYS A 43 -30.32 -24.55 -20.91
CA LYS A 43 -30.50 -23.31 -21.68
C LYS A 43 -29.70 -22.17 -21.04
N GLU A 44 -28.83 -21.54 -21.83
CA GLU A 44 -27.97 -20.38 -21.50
C GLU A 44 -28.73 -19.06 -21.18
N ALA A 45 -30.06 -19.08 -21.03
CA ALA A 45 -30.87 -17.87 -21.03
C ALA A 45 -30.98 -17.14 -19.66
N THR A 46 -30.42 -17.68 -18.57
CA THR A 46 -30.67 -17.16 -17.21
C THR A 46 -29.47 -16.40 -16.62
N VAL A 47 -28.26 -16.57 -17.16
CA VAL A 47 -27.05 -15.87 -16.68
C VAL A 47 -26.93 -14.47 -17.29
N THR A 48 -27.41 -14.27 -18.52
CA THR A 48 -27.43 -12.96 -19.19
C THR A 48 -28.38 -11.96 -18.52
N SER A 49 -29.53 -12.39 -17.97
CA SER A 49 -30.48 -11.47 -17.34
C SER A 49 -29.95 -10.85 -16.04
N ILE A 50 -29.16 -11.60 -15.27
CA ILE A 50 -28.57 -11.11 -14.01
C ILE A 50 -27.41 -10.13 -14.28
N ILE A 51 -26.68 -10.33 -15.38
CA ILE A 51 -25.61 -9.41 -15.83
C ILE A 51 -26.19 -8.12 -16.42
N GLU A 52 -27.31 -8.21 -17.15
CA GLU A 52 -28.03 -7.04 -17.68
C GLU A 52 -28.66 -6.18 -16.58
N GLU A 53 -29.19 -6.81 -15.52
CA GLU A 53 -29.79 -6.08 -14.40
C GLU A 53 -28.74 -5.32 -13.57
N ARG A 54 -27.55 -5.91 -13.34
CA ARG A 54 -26.44 -5.21 -12.67
C ARG A 54 -25.83 -4.08 -13.49
N THR A 55 -25.69 -4.26 -14.81
CA THR A 55 -25.22 -3.18 -15.70
C THR A 55 -26.26 -2.06 -15.86
N PHE A 56 -27.54 -2.31 -15.57
CA PHE A 56 -28.59 -1.31 -15.54
C PHE A 56 -28.50 -0.43 -14.27
N TYR A 57 -28.31 -1.02 -13.09
CA TYR A 57 -28.14 -0.25 -11.84
C TYR A 57 -26.86 0.60 -11.83
N GLN A 58 -25.73 0.08 -12.34
CA GLN A 58 -24.51 0.88 -12.52
C GLN A 58 -24.68 2.02 -13.55
N ARG A 59 -25.47 1.82 -14.61
CA ARG A 59 -25.83 2.90 -15.55
C ARG A 59 -26.75 3.95 -14.91
N LEU A 60 -27.63 3.57 -13.98
CA LEU A 60 -28.50 4.51 -13.27
C LEU A 60 -27.74 5.37 -12.25
N THR A 61 -26.77 4.81 -11.53
CA THR A 61 -25.96 5.55 -10.55
C THR A 61 -24.99 6.52 -11.24
N HIS A 62 -24.33 6.10 -12.32
CA HIS A 62 -23.56 7.01 -13.19
C HIS A 62 -24.45 8.05 -13.88
N GLY A 63 -25.67 7.66 -14.27
CA GLY A 63 -26.68 8.57 -14.83
C GLY A 63 -27.11 9.66 -13.84
N ARG A 64 -27.31 9.32 -12.56
CA ARG A 64 -27.61 10.30 -11.49
C ARG A 64 -26.43 11.24 -11.24
N ARG A 65 -25.19 10.74 -11.13
CA ARG A 65 -23.99 11.60 -10.98
C ARG A 65 -23.81 12.53 -12.19
N ARG A 66 -24.03 12.04 -13.41
CA ARG A 66 -23.94 12.85 -14.64
C ARG A 66 -25.06 13.90 -14.73
N ARG A 67 -26.29 13.57 -14.30
CA ARG A 67 -27.40 14.54 -14.22
C ARG A 67 -27.14 15.60 -13.15
N SER A 68 -26.67 15.22 -11.96
CA SER A 68 -26.31 16.17 -10.89
C SER A 68 -25.15 17.08 -11.30
N PHE A 69 -24.15 16.56 -12.01
CA PHE A 69 -23.06 17.35 -12.58
C PHE A 69 -23.56 18.34 -13.64
N LEU A 70 -24.39 17.90 -14.59
CA LEU A 70 -24.97 18.78 -15.61
C LEU A 70 -25.90 19.84 -15.00
N LEU A 71 -26.67 19.49 -13.97
CA LEU A 71 -27.50 20.45 -13.23
C LEU A 71 -26.63 21.46 -12.48
N GLY A 72 -25.54 21.02 -11.86
CA GLY A 72 -24.55 21.88 -11.20
C GLY A 72 -23.87 22.84 -12.18
N CYS A 73 -23.44 22.35 -13.35
CA CYS A 73 -22.91 23.19 -14.42
C CYS A 73 -23.94 24.21 -14.93
N ALA A 74 -25.20 23.79 -15.10
CA ALA A 74 -26.27 24.69 -15.53
C ALA A 74 -26.53 25.80 -14.47
N VAL A 75 -26.54 25.45 -13.18
CA VAL A 75 -26.68 26.42 -12.08
C VAL A 75 -25.50 27.39 -12.07
N ILE A 76 -24.26 26.91 -12.21
CA ILE A 76 -23.06 27.76 -12.28
C ILE A 76 -23.11 28.71 -13.49
N ILE A 77 -23.51 28.22 -14.65
CA ILE A 77 -23.64 29.04 -15.87
C ILE A 77 -24.73 30.10 -15.69
N VAL A 78 -25.86 29.76 -15.07
CA VAL A 78 -26.91 30.73 -14.74
C VAL A 78 -26.40 31.75 -13.73
N PHE A 79 -25.72 31.31 -12.67
CA PHE A 79 -25.23 32.18 -11.59
C PHE A 79 -24.16 33.16 -12.10
N PHE A 80 -23.18 32.68 -12.87
CA PHE A 80 -22.15 33.52 -13.49
C PHE A 80 -22.70 34.35 -14.66
N GLY A 81 -23.65 33.83 -15.43
CA GLY A 81 -24.33 34.58 -16.49
C GLY A 81 -25.10 35.78 -15.94
N VAL A 82 -25.75 35.60 -14.78
CA VAL A 82 -26.47 36.65 -14.05
C VAL A 82 -25.50 37.64 -13.38
N LEU A 83 -24.46 37.16 -12.68
CA LEU A 83 -23.49 38.03 -11.97
C LEU A 83 -22.61 38.85 -12.92
N THR A 84 -22.24 38.30 -14.09
CA THR A 84 -21.39 39.02 -15.05
C THR A 84 -22.17 39.83 -16.09
N GLY A 85 -23.49 39.94 -15.92
CA GLY A 85 -24.36 40.74 -16.79
C GLY A 85 -24.28 40.33 -18.27
N GLY A 86 -24.08 39.03 -18.55
CA GLY A 86 -23.91 38.49 -19.90
C GLY A 86 -22.69 39.00 -20.68
N ARG A 87 -21.82 39.85 -20.09
CA ARG A 87 -20.67 40.43 -20.79
C ARG A 87 -19.57 39.42 -21.07
N LEU A 88 -19.42 38.40 -20.22
CA LEU A 88 -18.41 37.35 -20.43
C LEU A 88 -18.78 36.43 -21.61
N LEU A 89 -20.06 36.09 -21.76
CA LEU A 89 -20.56 35.29 -22.89
C LEU A 89 -20.48 36.07 -24.23
N GLY A 90 -20.74 37.38 -24.19
CA GLY A 90 -20.58 38.26 -25.35
C GLY A 90 -19.12 38.41 -25.83
N MET A 91 -18.13 38.29 -24.95
CA MET A 91 -16.72 38.29 -25.33
C MET A 91 -16.26 36.96 -25.95
N ILE A 92 -16.88 35.84 -25.57
CA ILE A 92 -16.54 34.52 -26.12
C ILE A 92 -17.18 34.30 -27.50
N LEU A 93 -18.34 34.91 -27.77
CA LEU A 93 -19.06 34.80 -29.05
C LEU A 93 -18.78 35.94 -30.05
N SER A 94 -18.05 36.99 -29.66
CA SER A 94 -17.68 38.05 -30.61
C SER A 94 -16.42 37.68 -31.40
N ARG A 95 -16.59 37.62 -32.73
CA ARG A 95 -15.60 37.34 -33.79
C ARG A 95 -14.31 38.20 -33.79
N LYS A 96 -14.04 39.00 -32.77
CA LYS A 96 -13.01 40.06 -32.75
C LYS A 96 -11.77 39.76 -31.90
N ILE A 97 -11.66 38.57 -31.31
CA ILE A 97 -10.43 38.09 -30.64
C ILE A 97 -9.84 36.91 -31.41
N ARG A 98 -9.57 37.10 -32.71
CA ARG A 98 -8.83 36.11 -33.53
C ARG A 98 -7.58 36.67 -34.21
N SER A 99 -7.22 37.94 -33.98
CA SER A 99 -6.05 38.57 -34.60
C SER A 99 -4.96 39.04 -33.61
N SER A 100 -5.06 38.69 -32.33
CA SER A 100 -4.00 39.01 -31.36
C SER A 100 -2.88 37.96 -31.43
N ARG A 101 -1.69 38.38 -31.88
CA ARG A 101 -0.46 37.55 -31.89
C ARG A 101 -0.11 36.97 -30.52
N SER A 102 -0.51 37.65 -29.44
CA SER A 102 -0.27 37.19 -28.06
C SER A 102 -1.19 36.01 -27.67
N PHE A 103 -2.42 35.98 -28.19
CA PHE A 103 -3.35 34.88 -27.96
C PHE A 103 -2.96 33.62 -28.76
N GLN A 104 -2.43 33.79 -29.98
CA GLN A 104 -1.90 32.67 -30.76
C GLN A 104 -0.64 32.04 -30.13
N LYS A 105 0.25 32.85 -29.53
CA LYS A 105 1.41 32.33 -28.76
C LYS A 105 0.98 31.57 -27.51
N TYR A 106 -0.04 32.05 -26.80
CA TYR A 106 -0.57 31.36 -25.63
C TYR A 106 -1.19 30.00 -26.00
N ILE A 107 -1.98 29.95 -27.08
CA ILE A 107 -2.56 28.68 -27.57
C ILE A 107 -1.48 27.73 -28.12
N GLN A 108 -0.46 28.20 -28.83
CA GLN A 108 0.66 27.34 -29.25
C GLN A 108 1.46 26.76 -28.07
N THR A 109 1.59 27.52 -26.98
CA THR A 109 2.31 27.06 -25.78
C THR A 109 1.50 26.01 -25.02
N VAL A 110 0.19 26.18 -24.91
CA VAL A 110 -0.70 25.22 -24.22
C VAL A 110 -1.01 23.99 -25.08
N ALA A 111 -1.10 24.14 -26.40
CA ALA A 111 -1.32 23.00 -27.31
C ALA A 111 -0.04 22.17 -27.54
N GLY A 112 1.14 22.79 -27.48
CA GLY A 112 2.43 22.09 -27.58
C GLY A 112 2.78 21.25 -26.35
N SER A 113 2.20 21.54 -25.18
CA SER A 113 2.40 20.77 -23.95
C SER A 113 1.40 19.62 -23.73
N LEU A 114 0.33 19.55 -24.53
CA LEU A 114 -0.74 18.54 -24.36
C LEU A 114 -0.76 17.45 -25.44
N PHE A 115 0.02 17.58 -26.51
CA PHE A 115 0.11 16.56 -27.57
C PHE A 115 1.55 16.36 -28.06
N ALA A 116 2.34 15.67 -27.24
CA ALA A 116 3.53 14.97 -27.70
C ALA A 116 3.28 13.46 -27.55
N SER A 117 2.78 12.85 -28.62
CA SER A 117 2.95 11.42 -28.87
C SER A 117 3.07 11.18 -30.37
N PRO A 118 3.85 10.17 -30.77
CA PRO A 118 4.33 10.04 -32.14
C PRO A 118 3.24 9.54 -33.09
N SER A 119 3.34 10.04 -34.31
CA SER A 119 2.54 9.72 -35.48
C SER A 119 2.49 8.23 -35.80
N ASN A 120 1.31 7.71 -36.17
CA ASN A 120 1.12 7.00 -37.43
C ASN A 120 -0.37 6.86 -37.85
N ALA A 121 -0.59 7.11 -39.14
CA ALA A 121 -1.64 6.61 -40.06
C ALA A 121 -3.12 7.06 -39.95
N THR A 122 -3.55 7.82 -40.98
CA THR A 122 -4.80 7.75 -41.80
C THR A 122 -6.17 7.56 -41.11
N SER A 123 -7.27 8.28 -41.40
CA SER A 123 -7.86 8.71 -42.67
C SER A 123 -9.00 9.74 -42.43
N LYS A 124 -9.81 10.02 -43.46
CA LYS A 124 -10.54 11.27 -43.79
C LYS A 124 -11.96 11.44 -43.20
N ASN A 125 -12.36 12.73 -43.16
CA ASN A 125 -13.71 13.35 -43.30
C ASN A 125 -14.79 13.00 -42.23
N GLU A 126 -15.73 13.86 -41.80
CA GLU A 126 -16.53 14.87 -42.50
C GLU A 126 -17.25 15.80 -41.47
N ILE A 127 -17.72 16.98 -41.90
CA ILE A 127 -18.33 18.04 -41.09
C ILE A 127 -19.86 18.07 -41.30
N HIS A 128 -20.65 18.31 -40.25
CA HIS A 128 -22.00 18.90 -40.38
C HIS A 128 -22.29 19.96 -39.30
N THR A 129 -22.80 21.10 -39.76
CA THR A 129 -23.27 22.29 -39.02
C THR A 129 -24.79 22.26 -38.80
N VAL A 130 -25.29 22.73 -37.65
CA VAL A 130 -26.71 23.13 -37.46
C VAL A 130 -26.83 24.39 -36.58
N GLU A 131 -27.55 25.36 -37.17
CA GLU A 131 -28.35 26.53 -36.76
C GLU A 131 -28.56 26.98 -35.29
N GLU A 132 -28.57 28.31 -35.16
CA GLU A 132 -28.97 29.15 -34.02
C GLU A 132 -30.50 29.33 -33.91
N SER A 133 -30.99 29.59 -32.70
CA SER A 133 -32.27 30.31 -32.48
C SER A 133 -32.17 31.30 -31.31
N SER A 134 -32.66 32.51 -31.57
CA SER A 134 -32.72 33.70 -30.71
C SER A 134 -33.95 33.69 -29.81
N PRO A 135 -33.93 34.40 -28.65
CA PRO A 135 -35.10 35.25 -28.40
C PRO A 135 -34.78 36.60 -27.73
N ALA A 136 -35.40 37.64 -28.30
CA ALA A 136 -35.61 38.95 -27.68
C ALA A 136 -36.90 38.93 -26.85
N LYS A 137 -36.83 39.41 -25.58
CA LYS A 137 -37.85 40.15 -24.80
C LYS A 137 -37.63 39.98 -23.29
N PHE A 138 -36.69 40.71 -22.70
CA PHE A 138 -36.64 40.88 -21.23
C PHE A 138 -35.91 42.17 -20.81
N ARG A 139 -36.27 43.30 -21.42
CA ARG A 139 -35.72 44.62 -21.08
C ARG A 139 -36.84 45.60 -20.75
N ARG A 140 -37.40 45.54 -19.53
CA ARG A 140 -38.13 46.70 -18.96
C ARG A 140 -38.45 46.66 -17.45
N LEU A 141 -37.58 46.16 -16.56
CA LEU A 141 -37.95 46.19 -15.13
C LEU A 141 -36.88 46.42 -14.06
N VAL A 142 -35.61 46.69 -14.35
CA VAL A 142 -34.65 46.90 -13.22
C VAL A 142 -33.71 48.05 -13.54
N ARG A 143 -34.21 49.27 -13.36
CA ARG A 143 -33.43 50.51 -13.46
C ARG A 143 -33.81 51.53 -12.37
N SER A 144 -34.03 51.05 -11.16
CA SER A 144 -33.96 51.89 -9.96
C SER A 144 -33.33 51.06 -8.85
N LEU A 145 -32.57 51.72 -7.98
CA LEU A 145 -31.76 51.18 -6.88
C LEU A 145 -30.37 50.73 -7.32
N LEU A 146 -29.41 51.66 -7.24
CA LEU A 146 -28.12 51.48 -6.56
C LEU A 146 -27.30 52.77 -6.71
N PHE A 147 -27.14 53.50 -5.60
CA PHE A 147 -26.12 54.53 -5.41
C PHE A 147 -25.49 54.34 -4.02
N GLU A 148 -24.18 54.58 -3.97
CA GLU A 148 -23.28 54.83 -2.82
C GLU A 148 -22.82 53.59 -2.01
N SER A 149 -21.55 53.19 -2.06
CA SER A 149 -20.27 53.85 -1.68
C SER A 149 -19.96 53.70 -0.18
N TRP A 150 -18.91 52.95 0.17
CA TRP A 150 -17.79 53.50 0.95
C TRP A 150 -16.58 52.57 1.06
N SER A 151 -15.46 53.20 1.37
CA SER A 151 -14.07 52.74 1.33
C SER A 151 -13.38 52.95 2.68
N SER A 152 -12.31 52.16 2.91
CA SER A 152 -11.08 52.45 3.69
C SER A 152 -11.13 52.64 5.21
N ALA A 153 -10.24 51.95 5.94
CA ALA A 153 -9.09 52.54 6.66
C ALA A 153 -8.29 51.51 7.50
N SER A 154 -6.96 51.70 7.55
CA SER A 154 -5.99 51.09 8.48
C SER A 154 -5.77 51.99 9.72
N PRO A 155 -5.06 51.51 10.75
CA PRO A 155 -3.99 52.34 11.33
C PRO A 155 -2.69 51.62 11.78
N SER A 156 -1.66 52.48 11.89
CA SER A 156 -0.28 52.43 12.45
C SER A 156 -0.16 51.90 13.90
N ALA A 157 0.84 51.10 14.31
CA ALA A 157 2.30 51.27 14.50
C ALA A 157 2.71 51.90 15.86
N GLU A 158 3.56 51.20 16.65
CA GLU A 158 4.54 51.82 17.57
C GLU A 158 5.63 50.84 18.11
N ASN A 159 6.88 51.32 18.05
CA ASN A 159 8.09 51.12 18.90
C ASN A 159 8.59 49.73 19.35
N LEU A 160 9.79 49.32 18.88
CA LEU A 160 10.71 48.50 19.69
C LEU A 160 12.20 48.64 19.30
N ASP A 161 13.00 48.39 20.34
CA ASP A 161 14.37 48.78 20.67
C ASP A 161 15.50 48.06 19.89
N THR A 162 16.57 48.77 19.55
CA THR A 162 17.71 48.32 18.75
C THR A 162 18.85 47.77 19.61
N ARG A 163 18.89 46.44 19.78
CA ARG A 163 20.10 45.71 20.18
C ARG A 163 20.56 44.75 19.08
N ALA A 164 21.89 44.65 18.94
CA ALA A 164 22.62 43.95 17.89
C ALA A 164 22.03 42.57 17.55
N VAL A 165 21.32 42.50 16.42
CA VAL A 165 20.85 41.27 15.80
C VAL A 165 21.99 40.75 14.93
N VAL A 166 22.61 39.65 15.35
CA VAL A 166 23.38 38.79 14.45
C VAL A 166 22.42 38.36 13.34
N PRO A 167 22.73 38.55 12.04
CA PRO A 167 21.86 38.09 10.98
C PRO A 167 21.83 36.57 11.03
N VAL A 168 20.82 36.01 11.69
CA VAL A 168 20.38 34.66 11.40
C VAL A 168 19.88 34.75 9.97
N VAL A 169 20.73 34.34 9.03
CA VAL A 169 20.29 33.98 7.69
C VAL A 169 19.37 32.79 7.89
N ILE A 170 18.09 33.07 8.18
CA ILE A 170 17.00 32.18 7.86
C ILE A 170 17.00 32.20 6.34
N GLY A 171 17.86 31.36 5.75
CA GLY A 171 17.76 31.05 4.34
C GLY A 171 16.31 30.71 4.12
N SER A 172 15.66 31.43 3.20
CA SER A 172 14.34 31.08 2.73
C SER A 172 14.42 29.60 2.34
N VAL A 173 13.98 28.73 3.24
CA VAL A 173 13.63 27.36 2.89
C VAL A 173 12.50 27.62 1.92
N SER A 174 12.82 27.62 0.64
CA SER A 174 11.82 27.56 -0.41
C SER A 174 10.85 26.51 0.10
N LEU A 175 9.59 26.89 0.31
CA LEU A 175 8.51 25.93 0.56
C LEU A 175 8.61 24.96 -0.61
N ILE A 176 9.35 23.87 -0.40
CA ILE A 176 9.45 22.80 -1.38
C ILE A 176 8.02 22.33 -1.43
N ASP A 177 7.36 22.55 -2.58
CA ASP A 177 5.93 22.30 -2.74
C ASP A 177 5.58 20.98 -2.05
N ASP A 178 4.80 21.05 -0.97
CA ASP A 178 4.43 19.90 -0.12
C ASP A 178 3.90 18.74 -0.99
N TYR A 179 3.33 19.06 -2.15
CA TYR A 179 2.87 18.14 -3.19
C TYR A 179 3.94 17.21 -3.78
N THR A 180 5.21 17.61 -3.80
CA THR A 180 6.29 16.84 -4.44
C THR A 180 6.58 15.55 -3.68
N TYR A 181 6.46 15.58 -2.35
CA TYR A 181 6.75 14.42 -1.51
C TYR A 181 5.53 13.51 -1.32
N VAL A 182 4.35 14.10 -1.19
CA VAL A 182 3.09 13.34 -1.02
C VAL A 182 2.83 12.41 -2.22
N ASN A 183 3.20 12.84 -3.43
CA ASN A 183 2.97 12.05 -4.65
C ASN A 183 4.17 11.19 -5.07
N ASN A 184 5.25 11.18 -4.28
CA ASN A 184 6.43 10.40 -4.59
C ASN A 184 6.88 9.59 -3.36
N PRO A 185 6.19 8.48 -3.05
CA PRO A 185 6.55 7.62 -1.91
C PRO A 185 7.95 7.01 -2.05
N SER A 186 8.53 7.07 -3.25
CA SER A 186 9.89 6.62 -3.52
C SER A 186 10.97 7.69 -3.28
N HIS A 187 10.59 8.91 -2.88
CA HIS A 187 11.56 9.99 -2.71
C HIS A 187 12.47 9.70 -1.49
N PRO A 188 13.81 9.78 -1.63
CA PRO A 188 14.75 9.47 -0.53
C PRO A 188 14.52 10.24 0.78
N HIS A 189 13.90 11.42 0.71
CA HIS A 189 13.52 12.21 1.89
C HIS A 189 12.51 11.51 2.78
N VAL A 190 11.48 10.89 2.19
CA VAL A 190 10.42 10.25 2.95
C VAL A 190 11.00 9.11 3.81
N PHE A 191 11.92 8.34 3.24
CA PHE A 191 12.66 7.32 3.96
C PHE A 191 13.59 7.85 5.04
N ALA A 192 14.21 9.02 4.82
CA ALA A 192 15.03 9.66 5.85
C ALA A 192 14.19 10.09 7.05
N VAL A 193 12.99 10.62 6.81
CA VAL A 193 12.04 10.98 7.87
C VAL A 193 11.54 9.72 8.60
N LEU A 194 11.20 8.64 7.89
CA LEU A 194 10.82 7.36 8.51
C LEU A 194 11.95 6.78 9.37
N ARG A 195 13.18 6.77 8.85
CA ARG A 195 14.36 6.35 9.60
C ARG A 195 14.51 7.15 10.89
N GLU A 196 14.42 8.47 10.80
CA GLU A 196 14.54 9.35 11.95
C GLU A 196 13.43 9.09 12.97
N ALA A 197 12.19 8.87 12.52
CA ALA A 197 11.07 8.54 13.40
C ALA A 197 11.34 7.26 14.20
N ILE A 198 11.83 6.20 13.55
CA ILE A 198 12.18 4.93 14.23
C ILE A 198 13.35 5.11 15.20
N VAL A 199 14.42 5.83 14.83
CA VAL A 199 15.59 5.99 15.72
C VAL A 199 15.28 6.86 16.95
N ARG A 200 14.27 7.73 16.87
CA ARG A 200 13.80 8.50 18.04
C ARG A 200 13.00 7.66 19.03
N GLU A 201 12.48 6.52 18.62
CA GLU A 201 11.78 5.60 19.51
C GLU A 201 12.76 4.87 20.43
N LYS A 202 12.37 4.67 21.69
CA LYS A 202 13.20 3.96 22.66
C LYS A 202 13.47 2.53 22.14
N GLY A 203 14.74 2.17 22.00
CA GLY A 203 15.17 0.88 21.49
C GLY A 203 15.11 0.73 19.96
N GLY A 204 14.66 1.77 19.24
CA GLY A 204 14.67 1.78 17.77
C GLY A 204 16.06 2.00 17.20
N TYR A 205 16.37 1.27 16.13
CA TYR A 205 17.68 1.33 15.49
C TYR A 205 17.56 1.12 13.98
N VAL A 206 18.26 1.95 13.22
CA VAL A 206 18.43 1.78 11.77
C VAL A 206 19.86 2.12 11.44
N HIS A 207 20.58 1.13 10.89
CA HIS A 207 21.98 1.28 10.55
C HIS A 207 22.19 2.46 9.58
N PRO A 208 23.12 3.39 9.87
CA PRO A 208 23.27 4.65 9.14
C PRO A 208 23.67 4.50 7.67
N ASP A 209 24.32 3.39 7.32
CA ASP A 209 24.71 3.11 5.94
C ASP A 209 23.60 2.50 5.08
N LEU A 210 22.43 2.18 5.65
CA LEU A 210 21.30 1.70 4.86
C LEU A 210 20.62 2.87 4.16
N GLY A 211 20.41 2.71 2.86
CA GLY A 211 19.63 3.63 2.06
C GLY A 211 18.69 2.91 1.11
N PHE A 212 18.08 3.66 0.22
CA PHE A 212 17.11 3.15 -0.74
C PHE A 212 17.54 3.47 -2.17
N LEU A 213 17.31 2.52 -3.06
CA LEU A 213 17.43 2.71 -4.51
C LEU A 213 16.11 2.40 -5.19
N LYS A 214 15.81 3.17 -6.23
CA LYS A 214 14.74 2.90 -7.19
C LYS A 214 15.33 3.06 -8.61
N PRO A 215 15.33 2.01 -9.46
CA PRO A 215 14.89 0.66 -9.12
C PRO A 215 15.84 -0.05 -8.12
N ALA A 216 15.32 -1.09 -7.47
CA ALA A 216 16.11 -2.01 -6.66
C ALA A 216 17.28 -2.66 -7.47
N PRO A 217 18.47 -2.87 -6.88
CA PRO A 217 19.61 -3.44 -7.60
C PRO A 217 19.41 -4.86 -8.14
N CYS A 218 18.64 -5.71 -7.44
CA CYS A 218 18.43 -7.10 -7.89
C CYS A 218 17.47 -7.25 -9.08
N GLY A 219 17.09 -6.15 -9.73
CA GLY A 219 16.36 -6.14 -11.00
C GLY A 219 15.34 -5.01 -11.05
N ALA A 220 15.15 -4.43 -12.23
CA ALA A 220 14.30 -3.26 -12.47
C ALA A 220 12.81 -3.44 -12.04
N ALA A 221 12.36 -4.68 -11.84
CA ALA A 221 10.96 -5.02 -11.57
C ALA A 221 10.54 -4.98 -10.09
N ARG A 222 11.45 -4.85 -9.12
CA ARG A 222 11.12 -4.96 -7.68
C ARG A 222 10.83 -3.63 -6.98
N GLY A 223 10.66 -2.55 -7.74
CA GLY A 223 10.37 -1.24 -7.17
C GLY A 223 11.53 -0.68 -6.35
N ILE A 224 11.32 -0.51 -5.05
CA ILE A 224 12.29 0.10 -4.13
C ILE A 224 13.10 -1.02 -3.45
N GLY A 225 14.42 -0.86 -3.37
CA GLY A 225 15.30 -1.80 -2.67
C GLY A 225 16.12 -1.10 -1.61
N MET A 226 16.21 -1.69 -0.42
CA MET A 226 17.07 -1.19 0.65
C MET A 226 18.50 -1.70 0.44
N VAL A 227 19.48 -0.80 0.38
CA VAL A 227 20.85 -1.11 0.00
C VAL A 227 21.87 -0.55 0.97
N TYR A 228 23.02 -1.19 1.04
CA TYR A 228 24.12 -0.73 1.89
C TYR A 228 25.01 0.30 1.18
N ASN A 229 25.45 1.32 1.93
CA ASN A 229 26.44 2.34 1.58
C ASN A 229 26.09 3.26 0.38
N ASN A 230 24.81 3.41 0.04
CA ASN A 230 24.35 4.47 -0.89
C ASN A 230 23.67 5.64 -0.18
N TYR A 231 23.31 5.49 1.09
CA TYR A 231 22.74 6.59 1.88
C TYR A 231 23.75 7.75 1.99
N HIS A 232 25.03 7.44 2.21
CA HIS A 232 26.04 8.45 2.51
C HIS A 232 26.36 9.39 1.34
N ASN A 233 26.57 8.93 0.10
CA ASN A 233 27.13 9.80 -0.95
C ASN A 233 26.13 10.82 -1.52
N CYS A 234 24.86 10.43 -1.69
CA CYS A 234 23.82 11.32 -2.19
C CYS A 234 23.28 12.21 -1.06
N GLN A 235 23.03 11.66 0.13
CA GLN A 235 22.40 12.42 1.21
C GLN A 235 23.36 13.25 2.06
N THR A 236 24.64 12.90 2.25
CA THR A 236 25.55 13.84 2.97
C THR A 236 25.65 15.20 2.28
N LYS A 237 25.45 15.22 0.95
CA LYS A 237 25.40 16.45 0.15
C LYS A 237 24.01 17.08 0.11
N CYS A 238 22.94 16.28 0.05
CA CYS A 238 21.59 16.81 -0.14
C CYS A 238 20.77 16.94 1.15
N MET A 239 20.88 16.00 2.10
CA MET A 239 20.12 15.94 3.36
C MET A 239 20.88 15.14 4.43
N PRO A 240 21.76 15.78 5.21
CA PRO A 240 22.58 15.05 6.17
C PRO A 240 21.64 14.50 7.26
N GLY A 241 21.85 13.25 7.72
CA GLY A 241 20.91 12.49 8.57
C GLY A 241 20.65 13.06 9.97
N LEU A 242 20.74 12.25 11.03
CA LEU A 242 20.50 12.70 12.41
C LEU A 242 21.41 13.89 12.76
N ALA A 243 21.00 14.78 13.67
CA ALA A 243 21.80 15.95 14.05
C ALA A 243 23.26 15.60 14.42
N LYS A 244 23.46 14.46 15.10
CA LYS A 244 24.79 13.91 15.39
C LYS A 244 25.57 13.50 14.13
N GLU A 245 24.92 12.82 13.19
CA GLU A 245 25.50 12.45 11.88
C GLU A 245 25.84 13.69 11.05
N LYS A 246 24.99 14.74 11.07
CA LYS A 246 25.28 16.04 10.43
C LYS A 246 26.56 16.64 11.00
N LEU A 247 26.70 16.61 12.32
CA LEU A 247 27.82 17.17 13.03
C LEU A 247 29.11 16.38 12.79
N GLU A 248 29.03 15.05 12.74
CA GLU A 248 30.14 14.17 12.37
C GLU A 248 30.56 14.34 10.90
N ALA A 249 29.61 14.45 9.97
CA ALA A 249 29.90 14.73 8.56
C ALA A 249 30.56 16.10 8.37
N LYS A 250 30.08 17.14 9.06
CA LYS A 250 30.68 18.48 9.05
C LYS A 250 32.09 18.49 9.64
N ARG A 251 32.33 17.69 10.70
CA ARG A 251 33.68 17.46 11.22
C ARG A 251 34.54 16.82 10.14
N ARG A 252 34.14 15.68 9.55
CA ARG A 252 34.92 15.02 8.48
C ARG A 252 35.21 15.93 7.28
N SER A 253 34.25 16.76 6.86
CA SER A 253 34.46 17.69 5.74
C SER A 253 35.43 18.82 6.04
N SER A 254 35.56 19.24 7.31
CA SER A 254 36.48 20.31 7.71
C SER A 254 37.93 19.84 7.88
N PHE A 255 38.16 18.54 8.03
CA PHE A 255 39.50 17.95 8.15
C PHE A 255 40.15 17.56 6.80
N ASN A 256 39.39 17.55 5.69
CA ASN A 256 39.85 17.01 4.40
C ASN A 256 40.64 17.99 3.50
N THR A 257 41.13 19.12 3.99
CA THR A 257 41.77 20.14 3.13
C THR A 257 43.30 20.06 3.06
N THR A 258 43.98 19.30 3.92
CA THR A 258 45.45 19.17 3.87
C THR A 258 45.94 17.86 4.49
N SER A 259 46.75 17.12 3.71
CA SER A 259 47.67 16.02 4.07
C SER A 259 47.11 14.68 4.55
N ASP A 260 47.44 13.63 3.77
CA ASP A 260 47.78 12.26 4.21
C ASP A 260 47.09 11.76 5.49
N GLU A 261 45.75 11.68 5.47
CA GLU A 261 45.06 10.98 6.55
C GLU A 261 45.50 9.51 6.54
N PRO A 262 45.88 8.95 7.70
CA PRO A 262 46.06 7.52 7.83
C PRO A 262 44.76 6.88 7.37
N ILE A 263 44.85 5.98 6.38
CA ILE A 263 43.73 5.21 5.83
C ILE A 263 42.88 4.78 7.01
N CYS A 264 41.75 5.47 7.22
CA CYS A 264 40.80 5.17 8.26
C CYS A 264 40.57 3.66 8.14
N GLU A 265 41.08 2.90 9.11
CA GLU A 265 40.95 1.44 9.11
C GLU A 265 39.49 1.19 8.85
N LYS A 266 39.17 0.72 7.64
CA LYS A 266 37.80 0.54 7.19
C LYS A 266 37.19 -0.30 8.29
N LYS A 267 36.31 0.29 9.12
CA LYS A 267 35.58 -0.44 10.16
C LYS A 267 34.94 -1.59 9.40
N GLN A 268 35.56 -2.77 9.50
CA GLN A 268 35.05 -3.96 8.86
C GLN A 268 33.84 -4.31 9.70
N TYR A 269 32.68 -3.96 9.18
CA TYR A 269 31.41 -4.32 9.78
C TYR A 269 31.44 -5.78 10.16
N MET A 270 31.17 -6.05 11.43
CA MET A 270 31.17 -7.43 11.88
C MET A 270 29.89 -8.08 11.35
N GLN A 271 30.01 -9.32 10.87
CA GLN A 271 28.89 -10.08 10.28
C GLN A 271 27.68 -10.27 11.22
N VAL A 272 27.77 -9.86 12.48
CA VAL A 272 26.78 -10.08 13.53
C VAL A 272 25.81 -8.92 13.75
N GLU A 273 25.95 -7.80 13.06
CA GLU A 273 25.22 -6.57 13.40
C GLU A 273 23.72 -6.64 13.06
N VAL A 274 22.90 -6.17 14.00
CA VAL A 274 21.51 -5.79 13.74
C VAL A 274 21.53 -4.61 12.78
N LEU A 275 20.81 -4.72 11.67
CA LEU A 275 20.72 -3.67 10.67
C LEU A 275 19.52 -2.76 10.91
N ILE A 276 18.41 -3.35 11.36
CA ILE A 276 17.18 -2.65 11.68
C ILE A 276 16.58 -3.28 12.94
N LYS A 277 16.09 -2.46 13.86
CA LYS A 277 15.26 -2.84 15.00
C LYS A 277 14.08 -1.86 15.08
N VAL A 278 12.87 -2.40 14.94
CA VAL A 278 11.63 -1.61 15.05
C VAL A 278 10.94 -1.98 16.36
N PRO A 279 10.92 -1.06 17.33
CA PRO A 279 10.37 -1.34 18.65
C PRO A 279 8.85 -1.51 18.57
N LEU A 280 8.29 -2.30 19.48
CA LEU A 280 6.84 -2.53 19.55
C LEU A 280 6.04 -1.21 19.64
N SER A 281 6.60 -0.19 20.29
CA SER A 281 5.98 1.14 20.45
C SER A 281 5.70 1.87 19.14
N TYR A 282 6.38 1.51 18.04
CA TYR A 282 6.21 2.13 16.73
C TYR A 282 5.47 1.24 15.71
N GLN A 283 5.19 -0.01 16.06
CA GLN A 283 4.43 -0.94 15.22
C GLN A 283 2.93 -0.62 15.26
N MET A 284 2.21 -0.97 14.21
CA MET A 284 0.74 -0.99 14.23
C MET A 284 0.30 -2.39 14.64
N THR A 285 -0.43 -2.48 15.75
CA THR A 285 -0.77 -3.76 16.41
C THR A 285 -2.26 -3.82 16.73
N ARG A 286 -2.77 -5.01 17.08
CA ARG A 286 -4.16 -5.20 17.56
C ARG A 286 -4.48 -4.24 18.70
N LYS A 287 -3.60 -4.15 19.69
CA LYS A 287 -3.80 -3.27 20.86
C LYS A 287 -3.91 -1.81 20.44
N VAL A 288 -2.98 -1.34 19.60
CA VAL A 288 -3.00 0.03 19.07
C VAL A 288 -4.28 0.29 18.27
N ALA A 289 -4.72 -0.66 17.44
CA ALA A 289 -5.94 -0.53 16.67
C ALA A 289 -7.17 -0.37 17.58
N LEU A 290 -7.32 -1.22 18.60
CA LEU A 290 -8.43 -1.12 19.54
C LEU A 290 -8.38 0.16 20.38
N ASP A 291 -7.21 0.51 20.91
CA ASP A 291 -7.02 1.70 21.74
C ASP A 291 -7.30 3.00 20.94
N THR A 292 -7.02 3.00 19.64
CA THR A 292 -7.31 4.13 18.74
C THR A 292 -8.76 4.16 18.26
N LEU A 293 -9.33 3.02 17.85
CA LEU A 293 -10.62 2.99 17.15
C LEU A 293 -11.83 2.97 18.10
N LEU A 294 -11.74 2.29 19.25
CA LEU A 294 -12.87 2.19 20.19
C LEU A 294 -13.41 3.54 20.66
N PRO A 295 -12.58 4.56 20.97
CA PRO A 295 -13.09 5.87 21.39
C PRO A 295 -13.82 6.64 20.27
N LEU A 296 -13.61 6.27 19.00
CA LEU A 296 -14.17 6.96 17.84
C LEU A 296 -15.56 6.45 17.47
N ILE A 297 -15.86 5.19 17.80
CA ILE A 297 -17.09 4.50 17.39
C ILE A 297 -18.10 4.57 18.53
N PRO A 298 -19.35 5.04 18.29
CA PRO A 298 -20.39 5.08 19.31
C PRO A 298 -20.66 3.72 19.94
N ALA A 299 -21.06 3.71 21.21
CA ALA A 299 -21.32 2.48 21.96
C ALA A 299 -22.46 1.64 21.34
N GLU A 300 -23.38 2.28 20.64
CA GLU A 300 -24.47 1.62 19.89
C GLU A 300 -23.90 0.79 18.73
N VAL A 301 -23.02 1.39 17.93
CA VAL A 301 -22.36 0.69 16.80
C VAL A 301 -21.45 -0.41 17.31
N GLN A 302 -20.72 -0.20 18.42
CA GLN A 302 -19.89 -1.27 19.01
C GLN A 302 -20.68 -2.51 19.44
N LYS A 303 -21.98 -2.38 19.75
CA LYS A 303 -22.85 -3.52 20.07
C LYS A 303 -23.28 -4.30 18.84
N GLU A 304 -23.45 -3.63 17.71
CA GLU A 304 -23.89 -4.23 16.44
C GLU A 304 -22.69 -4.77 15.66
N ALA A 305 -21.60 -4.02 15.62
CA ALA A 305 -20.35 -4.30 14.92
C ALA A 305 -19.18 -4.25 15.92
N ASN A 306 -18.99 -5.36 16.64
CA ASN A 306 -18.01 -5.44 17.72
C ASN A 306 -16.58 -5.56 17.19
N LEU A 307 -15.79 -4.48 17.32
CA LEU A 307 -14.38 -4.46 16.93
C LEU A 307 -13.53 -5.58 17.56
N HIS A 308 -13.87 -6.05 18.77
CA HIS A 308 -13.11 -7.12 19.41
C HIS A 308 -13.24 -8.47 18.70
N GLU A 309 -14.26 -8.66 17.87
CA GLU A 309 -14.50 -9.89 17.12
C GLU A 309 -13.78 -9.92 15.77
N LEU A 310 -13.31 -8.75 15.31
CA LEU A 310 -12.50 -8.67 14.10
C LEU A 310 -11.13 -9.33 14.33
N ASP A 311 -10.65 -10.00 13.28
CA ASP A 311 -9.30 -10.52 13.25
C ASP A 311 -8.26 -9.39 13.17
N ASP A 312 -6.99 -9.74 13.35
CA ASP A 312 -5.92 -8.75 13.36
C ASP A 312 -5.76 -8.05 12.00
N ALA A 313 -6.07 -8.71 10.89
CA ALA A 313 -5.96 -8.11 9.56
C ALA A 313 -7.00 -7.00 9.37
N ALA A 314 -8.26 -7.27 9.65
CA ALA A 314 -9.33 -6.28 9.55
C ALA A 314 -9.10 -5.07 10.48
N LEU A 315 -8.62 -5.29 11.71
CA LEU A 315 -8.27 -4.21 12.63
C LEU A 315 -7.10 -3.35 12.10
N LEU A 316 -6.07 -3.96 11.52
CA LEU A 316 -4.97 -3.21 10.90
C LEU A 316 -5.45 -2.40 9.69
N VAL A 317 -6.39 -2.92 8.91
CA VAL A 317 -6.98 -2.21 7.77
C VAL A 317 -7.70 -0.95 8.23
N LEU A 318 -8.58 -1.07 9.23
CA LEU A 318 -9.30 0.07 9.80
C LEU A 318 -8.34 1.10 10.41
N LEU A 319 -7.34 0.64 11.17
CA LEU A 319 -6.33 1.52 11.78
C LEU A 319 -5.52 2.26 10.70
N LEU A 320 -5.04 1.56 9.67
CA LEU A 320 -4.24 2.17 8.61
C LEU A 320 -5.05 3.16 7.77
N ALA A 321 -6.30 2.83 7.44
CA ALA A 321 -7.21 3.73 6.74
C ALA A 321 -7.47 5.01 7.56
N HIS A 322 -7.74 4.86 8.86
CA HIS A 322 -7.93 5.98 9.79
C HIS A 322 -6.68 6.86 9.86
N GLU A 323 -5.52 6.28 10.16
CA GLU A 323 -4.26 7.02 10.32
C GLU A 323 -3.84 7.75 9.04
N ARG A 324 -4.16 7.20 7.86
CA ARG A 324 -3.97 7.90 6.58
C ARG A 324 -4.83 9.15 6.49
N GLY A 325 -6.09 9.09 6.93
CA GLY A 325 -7.00 10.25 6.95
C GLY A 325 -6.67 11.29 8.04
N VAL A 326 -6.09 10.87 9.17
CA VAL A 326 -5.55 11.79 10.19
C VAL A 326 -4.44 12.68 9.60
N GLY A 327 -3.71 12.17 8.61
CA GLY A 327 -2.73 12.92 7.82
C GLY A 327 -1.58 13.41 8.69
N ARG A 328 -1.31 14.72 8.68
CA ARG A 328 -0.12 15.30 9.33
C ARG A 328 -0.02 15.08 10.85
N TYR A 329 -1.14 14.75 11.50
CA TYR A 329 -1.20 14.49 12.93
C TYR A 329 -0.99 13.02 13.28
N SER A 330 -0.95 12.13 12.26
CA SER A 330 -0.66 10.73 12.48
C SER A 330 0.79 10.56 12.90
N ARG A 331 1.02 9.81 13.97
CA ARG A 331 2.36 9.38 14.38
C ARG A 331 3.03 8.52 13.30
N TRP A 332 2.23 7.80 12.51
CA TRP A 332 2.69 6.94 11.43
C TRP A 332 2.73 7.65 10.08
N LEU A 333 2.52 8.97 10.00
CA LEU A 333 2.68 9.71 8.75
C LEU A 333 4.03 9.44 8.06
N PRO A 334 5.19 9.39 8.75
CA PRO A 334 6.46 9.03 8.12
C PRO A 334 6.44 7.65 7.45
N TYR A 335 5.66 6.70 7.99
CA TYR A 335 5.50 5.37 7.41
C TYR A 335 4.49 5.39 6.27
N ILE A 336 3.31 5.95 6.48
CA ILE A 336 2.22 5.99 5.49
C ILE A 336 2.68 6.67 4.19
N THR A 337 3.48 7.74 4.30
CA THR A 337 4.03 8.44 3.13
C THR A 337 5.04 7.61 2.32
N THR A 338 5.60 6.54 2.88
CA THR A 338 6.46 5.58 2.13
C THR A 338 5.67 4.49 1.42
N LEU A 339 4.38 4.32 1.73
CA LEU A 339 3.55 3.29 1.12
C LEU A 339 3.19 3.67 -0.33
N PRO A 340 3.07 2.69 -1.24
CA PRO A 340 2.66 2.96 -2.61
C PRO A 340 1.22 3.49 -2.65
N LEU A 341 0.97 4.54 -3.43
CA LEU A 341 -0.40 5.03 -3.66
C LEU A 341 -1.26 3.95 -4.32
N GLU A 342 -0.65 3.18 -5.23
CA GLU A 342 -1.28 2.07 -5.93
C GLU A 342 -0.53 0.77 -5.55
N PRO A 343 -0.93 0.10 -4.45
CA PRO A 343 -0.30 -1.16 -4.06
C PRO A 343 -0.54 -2.24 -5.13
N SER A 344 0.52 -2.91 -5.56
CA SER A 344 0.51 -3.93 -6.63
C SER A 344 -0.18 -5.26 -6.26
N CYS A 345 -0.93 -5.28 -5.17
CA CYS A 345 -1.60 -6.47 -4.68
C CYS A 345 -2.79 -6.84 -5.58
N GLY A 346 -3.12 -8.13 -5.65
CA GLY A 346 -4.20 -8.66 -6.49
C GLY A 346 -5.61 -8.23 -6.08
N TYR A 347 -5.76 -7.65 -4.89
CA TYR A 347 -7.01 -7.06 -4.43
C TYR A 347 -7.27 -5.67 -5.03
N SER A 348 -6.29 -5.04 -5.67
CA SER A 348 -6.43 -3.69 -6.23
C SER A 348 -7.31 -3.70 -7.50
N LEU A 349 -8.50 -3.11 -7.40
CA LEU A 349 -9.40 -2.92 -8.54
C LEU A 349 -8.77 -2.01 -9.60
N ALA A 350 -8.10 -0.94 -9.17
CA ALA A 350 -7.48 0.05 -10.06
C ALA A 350 -6.35 -0.56 -10.92
N LEU A 351 -5.54 -1.45 -10.34
CA LEU A 351 -4.41 -2.06 -11.04
C LEU A 351 -4.78 -3.33 -11.82
N ARG A 352 -6.04 -3.77 -11.77
CA ARG A 352 -6.46 -5.01 -12.42
C ARG A 352 -6.06 -5.13 -13.90
N PRO A 353 -6.19 -4.09 -14.77
CA PRO A 353 -5.73 -4.20 -16.15
C PRO A 353 -4.24 -4.54 -16.25
N HIS A 354 -3.40 -3.87 -15.46
CA HIS A 354 -1.96 -4.10 -15.42
C HIS A 354 -1.59 -5.47 -14.86
N ILE A 355 -2.39 -5.98 -13.93
CA ILE A 355 -2.23 -7.33 -13.37
C ILE A 355 -2.53 -8.39 -14.44
N LEU A 356 -3.58 -8.19 -15.26
CA LEU A 356 -3.88 -9.11 -16.37
C LEU A 356 -2.78 -9.10 -17.43
N ASP A 357 -2.20 -7.94 -17.73
CA ASP A 357 -1.03 -7.84 -18.62
C ASP A 357 0.17 -8.61 -18.03
N ALA A 358 0.41 -8.49 -16.72
CA ALA A 358 1.47 -9.23 -16.04
C ALA A 358 1.25 -10.75 -16.06
N ILE A 359 0.01 -11.23 -15.95
CA ILE A 359 -0.33 -12.65 -16.10
C ILE A 359 0.02 -13.15 -17.50
N ASN A 360 -0.33 -12.38 -18.54
CA ASN A 360 0.02 -12.72 -19.92
C ASN A 360 1.55 -12.74 -20.12
N ALA A 361 2.28 -11.78 -19.57
CA ALA A 361 3.74 -11.77 -19.61
C ALA A 361 4.36 -12.98 -18.88
N MET A 362 3.85 -13.37 -17.71
CA MET A 362 4.32 -14.59 -17.01
C MET A 362 4.09 -15.86 -17.83
N ARG A 363 2.99 -15.95 -18.57
CA ARG A 363 2.74 -17.06 -19.50
C ARG A 363 3.72 -17.04 -20.67
N ASP A 364 3.79 -15.92 -21.36
CA ASP A 364 4.40 -15.83 -22.68
C ASP A 364 5.93 -15.68 -22.62
N GLU A 365 6.45 -14.97 -21.61
CA GLU A 365 7.89 -14.72 -21.43
C GLU A 365 8.57 -15.70 -20.46
N MET A 366 7.84 -16.14 -19.43
CA MET A 366 8.41 -16.97 -18.36
C MET A 366 7.96 -18.44 -18.43
N GLY A 367 7.00 -18.77 -19.31
CA GLY A 367 6.51 -20.13 -19.48
C GLY A 367 5.75 -20.68 -18.27
N MET A 368 5.22 -19.81 -17.42
CA MET A 368 4.46 -20.21 -16.23
C MET A 368 3.06 -20.71 -16.63
N ASP A 369 2.59 -21.77 -15.96
CA ASP A 369 1.18 -22.18 -16.07
C ASP A 369 0.29 -21.28 -15.22
N VAL A 370 -0.33 -20.31 -15.89
CA VAL A 370 -1.25 -19.34 -15.28
C VAL A 370 -2.71 -19.63 -15.64
N THR A 371 -3.02 -20.87 -16.07
CA THR A 371 -4.36 -21.24 -16.50
C THR A 371 -5.37 -21.00 -15.37
N GLY A 372 -6.35 -20.14 -15.62
CA GLY A 372 -7.40 -19.80 -14.64
C GLY A 372 -7.04 -18.68 -13.66
N TRP A 373 -5.81 -18.16 -13.67
CA TRP A 373 -5.41 -17.08 -12.75
C TRP A 373 -6.26 -15.82 -12.94
N GLU A 374 -6.59 -15.44 -14.16
CA GLU A 374 -7.46 -14.27 -14.44
C GLU A 374 -8.82 -14.35 -13.73
N ASN A 375 -9.40 -15.55 -13.65
CA ASN A 375 -10.68 -15.78 -12.96
C ASN A 375 -10.52 -15.73 -11.45
N GLU A 376 -9.43 -16.29 -10.91
CA GLU A 376 -9.14 -16.21 -9.47
C GLU A 376 -8.81 -14.78 -9.05
N MET A 377 -8.12 -14.01 -9.89
CA MET A 377 -7.90 -12.58 -9.68
C MET A 377 -9.21 -11.81 -9.62
N LEU A 378 -10.12 -12.06 -10.57
CA LEU A 378 -11.45 -11.42 -10.54
C LEU A 378 -12.20 -11.72 -9.24
N LYS A 379 -12.16 -12.99 -8.77
CA LYS A 379 -12.79 -13.37 -7.50
C LYS A 379 -12.12 -12.69 -6.31
N ALA A 380 -10.79 -12.62 -6.30
CA ALA A 380 -10.01 -11.97 -5.24
C ALA A 380 -10.36 -10.48 -5.14
N THR A 381 -10.38 -9.76 -6.26
CA THR A 381 -10.79 -8.34 -6.30
C THR A 381 -12.22 -8.16 -5.82
N GLN A 382 -13.17 -8.97 -6.31
CA GLN A 382 -14.58 -8.89 -5.86
C GLN A 382 -14.76 -9.21 -4.38
N TYR A 383 -13.96 -10.12 -3.84
CA TYR A 383 -13.99 -10.46 -2.43
C TYR A 383 -13.44 -9.33 -1.56
N ALA A 384 -12.33 -8.71 -2.00
CA ALA A 384 -11.77 -7.53 -1.36
C ALA A 384 -12.74 -6.34 -1.37
N ASP A 385 -13.41 -6.08 -2.49
CA ASP A 385 -14.43 -5.03 -2.60
C ASP A 385 -15.55 -5.26 -1.56
N LYS A 386 -16.04 -6.49 -1.41
CA LYS A 386 -17.06 -6.81 -0.39
C LYS A 386 -16.58 -6.60 1.04
N ILE A 387 -15.32 -6.93 1.34
CA ILE A 387 -14.74 -6.66 2.67
C ILE A 387 -14.67 -5.15 2.91
N ALA A 388 -14.19 -4.39 1.92
CA ALA A 388 -14.08 -2.95 2.03
C ALA A 388 -15.45 -2.27 2.17
N GLU A 389 -16.46 -2.73 1.41
CA GLU A 389 -17.86 -2.28 1.53
C GLU A 389 -18.41 -2.57 2.94
N GLY A 390 -18.30 -3.81 3.43
CA GLY A 390 -18.80 -4.17 4.76
C GLY A 390 -18.12 -3.39 5.89
N LEU A 391 -16.79 -3.27 5.85
CA LEU A 391 -16.04 -2.46 6.82
C LEU A 391 -16.37 -0.96 6.69
N GLY A 392 -16.61 -0.47 5.47
CA GLY A 392 -16.97 0.92 5.19
C GLY A 392 -18.37 1.27 5.68
N ASP A 393 -19.33 0.35 5.52
CA ASP A 393 -20.70 0.49 6.01
C ASP A 393 -20.73 0.49 7.55
N ASP A 394 -19.99 -0.42 8.19
CA ASP A 394 -19.99 -0.56 9.64
C ASP A 394 -19.20 0.55 10.36
N TYR A 395 -18.06 0.97 9.80
CA TYR A 395 -17.10 1.82 10.51
C TYR A 395 -16.71 3.11 9.76
N GLY A 396 -16.94 3.20 8.45
CA GLY A 396 -16.36 4.23 7.59
C GLY A 396 -16.71 5.67 7.96
N GLU A 397 -17.91 5.91 8.50
CA GLU A 397 -18.34 7.25 8.95
C GLU A 397 -17.59 7.75 10.19
N TYR A 398 -16.98 6.85 10.95
CA TYR A 398 -16.23 7.16 12.18
C TYR A 398 -14.72 7.28 11.93
N LEU A 399 -14.24 6.88 10.75
CA LEU A 399 -12.83 6.96 10.41
C LEU A 399 -12.49 8.35 9.86
N ALA A 400 -11.28 8.83 10.16
CA ALA A 400 -10.71 9.91 9.40
C ALA A 400 -10.43 9.42 7.98
N CYS A 401 -10.81 10.19 6.98
CA CYS A 401 -10.59 9.89 5.56
C CYS A 401 -9.83 11.05 4.90
N PRO A 402 -8.88 10.78 3.97
CA PRO A 402 -8.29 11.82 3.16
C PRO A 402 -9.34 12.69 2.49
N LYS A 403 -9.03 13.98 2.35
CA LYS A 403 -9.93 14.91 1.67
C LYS A 403 -10.14 14.45 0.23
N ASP A 404 -11.40 14.40 -0.20
CA ASP A 404 -11.81 14.01 -1.55
C ASP A 404 -11.68 12.51 -1.87
N GLU A 405 -11.44 11.65 -0.87
CA GLU A 405 -11.50 10.18 -1.00
C GLU A 405 -12.76 9.60 -0.33
N ASP A 406 -13.33 8.56 -0.94
CA ASP A 406 -14.41 7.78 -0.35
C ASP A 406 -13.86 6.85 0.74
N PRO A 407 -14.52 6.69 1.90
CA PRO A 407 -14.06 5.79 2.96
C PRO A 407 -13.85 4.35 2.48
N ILE A 408 -14.70 3.84 1.59
CA ILE A 408 -14.60 2.47 1.06
C ILE A 408 -13.33 2.34 0.20
N ASP A 409 -13.05 3.33 -0.65
CA ASP A 409 -11.83 3.34 -1.49
C ASP A 409 -10.56 3.41 -0.61
N ASN A 410 -10.58 4.21 0.46
CA ASN A 410 -9.47 4.30 1.41
C ASN A 410 -9.27 2.98 2.19
N ILE A 411 -10.35 2.31 2.58
CA ILE A 411 -10.31 0.98 3.22
C ILE A 411 -9.78 -0.07 2.24
N ALA A 412 -10.21 -0.07 0.98
CA ALA A 412 -9.71 -0.98 -0.06
C ALA A 412 -8.21 -0.78 -0.32
N TRP A 413 -7.73 0.48 -0.33
CA TRP A 413 -6.31 0.79 -0.37
C TRP A 413 -5.57 0.17 0.82
N ALA A 414 -6.07 0.36 2.05
CA ALA A 414 -5.45 -0.15 3.26
C ALA A 414 -5.45 -1.68 3.31
N LEU A 415 -6.52 -2.33 2.83
CA LEU A 415 -6.62 -3.78 2.67
C LEU A 415 -5.47 -4.33 1.83
N CYS A 416 -5.20 -3.72 0.68
CA CYS A 416 -4.09 -4.13 -0.16
C CYS A 416 -2.72 -3.95 0.54
N GLN A 417 -2.53 -2.87 1.28
CA GLN A 417 -1.29 -2.64 2.02
C GLN A 417 -1.10 -3.71 3.09
N VAL A 418 -2.11 -3.95 3.94
CA VAL A 418 -2.03 -4.92 5.02
C VAL A 418 -1.79 -6.32 4.47
N ALA A 419 -2.51 -6.72 3.43
CA ALA A 419 -2.33 -8.04 2.84
C ALA A 419 -0.92 -8.26 2.26
N SER A 420 -0.31 -7.21 1.70
CA SER A 420 1.00 -7.30 1.05
C SER A 420 2.19 -7.07 1.97
N ARG A 421 1.98 -6.46 3.14
CA ARG A 421 3.08 -5.92 3.99
C ARG A 421 3.01 -6.32 5.45
N ALA A 422 1.87 -6.80 5.93
CA ALA A 422 1.76 -7.16 7.33
C ALA A 422 2.64 -8.38 7.64
N THR A 423 3.30 -8.33 8.80
CA THR A 423 4.26 -9.33 9.25
C THR A 423 3.62 -10.16 10.36
N ALA A 424 3.73 -11.48 10.23
CA ALA A 424 3.27 -12.40 11.27
C ALA A 424 4.10 -12.26 12.54
N GLY A 425 3.44 -12.39 13.69
CA GLY A 425 4.01 -12.18 15.01
C GLY A 425 3.44 -13.11 16.07
N SER A 426 3.94 -12.96 17.29
CA SER A 426 3.41 -13.65 18.45
C SER A 426 2.00 -13.18 18.78
N GLN A 427 1.12 -14.11 19.19
CA GLN A 427 -0.25 -13.78 19.60
C GLN A 427 -0.30 -12.77 20.76
N LYS A 428 0.76 -12.70 21.58
CA LYS A 428 0.87 -11.77 22.71
C LYS A 428 0.66 -10.32 22.29
N TYR A 429 1.13 -9.94 21.10
CA TYR A 429 1.07 -8.56 20.60
C TYR A 429 0.18 -8.40 19.36
N GLY A 430 -0.63 -9.43 19.05
CA GLY A 430 -1.31 -9.57 17.76
C GLY A 430 -0.50 -10.45 16.82
N SER A 431 -1.18 -11.45 16.27
CA SER A 431 -0.64 -12.43 15.34
C SER A 431 -0.21 -11.82 13.99
N LEU A 432 -0.72 -10.64 13.66
CA LEU A 432 -0.38 -9.88 12.47
C LEU A 432 -0.17 -8.41 12.82
N ARG A 433 0.87 -7.77 12.25
CA ARG A 433 1.27 -6.39 12.56
C ARG A 433 1.83 -5.67 11.33
N MET A 434 1.63 -4.35 11.24
CA MET A 434 2.44 -3.54 10.30
C MET A 434 3.71 -3.10 11.02
N VAL A 435 4.86 -3.39 10.41
CA VAL A 435 6.18 -3.12 10.98
C VAL A 435 6.90 -2.12 10.09
N PRO A 436 6.76 -0.80 10.36
CA PRO A 436 7.31 0.24 9.49
C PRO A 436 8.78 0.01 9.16
N LEU A 437 9.17 0.30 7.91
CA LEU A 437 10.52 0.13 7.35
C LEU A 437 10.93 -1.32 7.05
N MET A 438 10.44 -2.31 7.80
CA MET A 438 10.79 -3.72 7.56
C MET A 438 10.10 -4.30 6.33
N ASP A 439 8.86 -3.88 6.10
CA ASP A 439 8.05 -4.23 4.94
C ASP A 439 8.55 -3.58 3.63
N MET A 440 9.65 -2.83 3.68
CA MET A 440 10.33 -2.24 2.51
C MET A 440 11.52 -3.08 2.03
N ILE A 441 11.81 -4.20 2.69
CA ILE A 441 12.91 -5.10 2.34
C ILE A 441 12.37 -6.20 1.43
N ASN A 442 12.96 -6.36 0.24
CA ASN A 442 12.49 -7.33 -0.75
C ASN A 442 12.80 -8.79 -0.38
N HIS A 443 12.06 -9.70 -1.03
CA HIS A 443 12.17 -11.12 -0.82
C HIS A 443 13.41 -11.78 -1.47
N ASP A 444 14.03 -12.73 -0.76
CA ASP A 444 14.97 -13.72 -1.26
C ASP A 444 14.87 -15.00 -0.41
N VAL A 445 14.68 -16.16 -1.03
CA VAL A 445 14.55 -17.46 -0.34
C VAL A 445 15.79 -17.82 0.49
N ASP A 446 16.97 -17.39 0.03
CA ASP A 446 18.23 -17.68 0.70
C ASP A 446 18.54 -16.69 1.83
N ALA A 447 17.74 -15.63 1.99
CA ALA A 447 17.93 -14.67 3.05
C ALA A 447 17.39 -15.14 4.40
N GLY A 448 17.80 -14.46 5.48
CA GLY A 448 17.16 -14.63 6.80
C GLY A 448 15.76 -14.00 6.83
N GLY A 449 14.89 -14.47 7.72
CA GLY A 449 13.59 -13.86 7.96
C GLY A 449 13.64 -12.67 8.92
N PHE A 450 12.48 -12.06 9.14
CA PHE A 450 12.25 -11.17 10.27
C PHE A 450 12.31 -11.96 11.57
N VAL A 451 12.92 -11.40 12.61
CA VAL A 451 12.98 -12.04 13.93
C VAL A 451 12.30 -11.16 14.96
N GLU A 452 11.23 -11.66 15.57
CA GLU A 452 10.61 -11.03 16.74
C GLU A 452 11.40 -11.39 17.99
N LEU A 453 11.69 -10.39 18.82
CA LEU A 453 12.37 -10.57 20.09
C LEU A 453 11.37 -10.97 21.18
N THR A 454 11.78 -11.94 22.00
CA THR A 454 11.08 -12.43 23.19
C THR A 454 11.51 -11.70 24.46
N GLY A 455 12.51 -10.82 24.38
CA GLY A 455 13.08 -10.10 25.52
C GLY A 455 14.06 -10.93 26.35
N LYS A 456 14.26 -12.20 25.96
CA LYS A 456 15.14 -13.15 26.66
C LYS A 456 16.43 -13.43 25.90
N GLU A 457 16.59 -12.85 24.71
CA GLU A 457 17.73 -13.13 23.87
C GLU A 457 19.03 -12.63 24.52
N ARG A 458 20.05 -13.49 24.54
CA ARG A 458 21.38 -13.22 25.09
C ARG A 458 22.47 -13.75 24.17
N LEU A 459 23.41 -12.89 23.76
CA LEU A 459 24.57 -13.28 22.96
C LEU A 459 25.42 -14.35 23.66
N GLU A 460 25.46 -14.35 24.99
CA GLU A 460 26.13 -15.37 25.80
C GLU A 460 25.50 -16.76 25.67
N ASP A 461 24.18 -16.83 25.46
CA ASP A 461 23.44 -18.08 25.23
C ASP A 461 23.54 -18.54 23.76
N GLY A 462 24.30 -17.81 22.94
CA GLY A 462 24.41 -18.05 21.51
C GLY A 462 23.23 -17.50 20.71
N ASP A 463 22.35 -16.71 21.35
CA ASP A 463 21.28 -16.04 20.63
C ASP A 463 21.84 -15.03 19.63
N PHE A 464 20.95 -14.61 18.73
CA PHE A 464 21.33 -13.71 17.67
C PHE A 464 21.59 -12.32 18.23
N VAL A 465 20.76 -11.76 19.13
CA VAL A 465 20.86 -10.39 19.66
C VAL A 465 20.85 -10.41 21.18
N ASP A 466 21.47 -9.43 21.83
CA ASP A 466 21.14 -9.13 23.23
C ASP A 466 19.85 -8.31 23.24
N ALA A 467 18.78 -8.85 23.80
CA ALA A 467 17.64 -8.05 24.23
C ALA A 467 18.07 -7.25 25.48
N VAL A 468 18.72 -6.11 25.25
CA VAL A 468 19.42 -5.36 26.31
C VAL A 468 18.43 -4.88 27.38
N ASP A 469 17.20 -4.56 26.97
CA ASP A 469 16.13 -4.08 27.84
C ASP A 469 14.90 -5.01 27.74
N GLU A 470 14.15 -5.17 28.84
CA GLU A 470 12.84 -5.85 28.84
C GLU A 470 11.85 -5.19 27.86
N THR A 471 12.07 -3.93 27.50
CA THR A 471 11.28 -3.20 26.51
C THR A 471 11.50 -3.66 25.07
N ASP A 472 12.46 -4.55 24.84
CA ASP A 472 12.75 -5.11 23.53
C ASP A 472 11.77 -6.21 23.12
N GLU A 473 11.00 -6.76 24.08
CA GLU A 473 10.01 -7.79 23.79
C GLU A 473 8.96 -7.31 22.77
N GLY A 474 8.73 -8.11 21.74
CA GLY A 474 7.84 -7.80 20.61
C GLY A 474 8.46 -6.89 19.55
N ALA A 475 9.68 -6.38 19.75
CA ALA A 475 10.41 -5.68 18.69
C ALA A 475 10.78 -6.66 17.57
N PHE A 476 10.80 -6.19 16.32
CA PHE A 476 11.37 -6.97 15.23
C PHE A 476 12.78 -6.49 14.92
N VAL A 477 13.64 -7.44 14.55
CA VAL A 477 14.99 -7.17 14.04
C VAL A 477 15.25 -7.81 12.68
N VAL A 478 16.12 -7.16 11.89
CA VAL A 478 16.63 -7.68 10.62
C VAL A 478 18.15 -7.67 10.62
N ARG A 479 18.73 -8.69 9.99
CA ARG A 479 20.18 -8.84 9.76
C ARG A 479 20.45 -9.31 8.35
N SER A 480 21.69 -9.12 7.91
CA SER A 480 22.14 -9.74 6.66
C SER A 480 22.57 -11.20 6.90
N LEU A 481 21.65 -12.10 6.60
CA LEU A 481 21.91 -13.53 6.53
C LEU A 481 21.63 -14.01 5.10
N ARG A 482 22.55 -14.77 4.52
CA ARG A 482 22.42 -15.36 3.18
C ARG A 482 22.94 -16.80 3.17
N HIS A 483 22.17 -17.73 2.63
CA HIS A 483 22.45 -19.17 2.59
C HIS A 483 22.83 -19.74 3.98
N GLY A 484 22.07 -19.37 5.01
CA GLY A 484 22.33 -19.79 6.39
C GLY A 484 23.58 -19.17 7.04
N ARG A 485 24.29 -18.28 6.34
CA ARG A 485 25.52 -17.66 6.85
C ARG A 485 25.32 -16.17 7.06
N ARG A 486 25.78 -15.71 8.22
CA ARG A 486 25.93 -14.28 8.52
C ARG A 486 26.95 -13.70 7.53
N ARG A 487 26.55 -12.71 6.74
CA ARG A 487 27.43 -12.08 5.74
C ARG A 487 27.23 -10.58 5.80
N ALA A 488 28.31 -9.82 5.93
CA ALA A 488 28.24 -8.37 5.81
C ALA A 488 27.79 -7.97 4.40
N LEU A 489 26.96 -6.92 4.30
CA LEU A 489 26.57 -6.36 3.02
C LEU A 489 27.76 -5.64 2.38
N ARG A 490 27.96 -5.87 1.08
CA ARG A 490 28.93 -5.09 0.28
C ARG A 490 28.31 -3.75 -0.14
N PRO A 491 29.09 -2.68 -0.33
CA PRO A 491 28.56 -1.42 -0.87
C PRO A 491 27.72 -1.65 -2.14
N GLY A 492 26.53 -1.06 -2.18
CA GLY A 492 25.55 -1.23 -3.26
C GLY A 492 24.73 -2.53 -3.20
N GLN A 493 25.05 -3.46 -2.30
CA GLN A 493 24.30 -4.70 -2.14
C GLN A 493 22.97 -4.46 -1.44
N GLU A 494 21.92 -5.07 -1.99
CA GLU A 494 20.58 -5.05 -1.42
C GLU A 494 20.49 -5.94 -0.17
N LEU A 495 19.89 -5.39 0.88
CA LEU A 495 19.39 -6.14 2.01
C LEU A 495 18.10 -6.84 1.57
N LEU A 496 18.06 -8.15 1.74
CA LEU A 496 16.93 -9.01 1.37
C LEU A 496 16.53 -9.82 2.60
N VAL A 497 15.28 -10.27 2.62
CA VAL A 497 14.71 -11.11 3.68
C VAL A 497 13.87 -12.24 3.09
N ASN A 498 13.77 -13.35 3.81
CA ASN A 498 12.83 -14.41 3.48
C ASN A 498 11.49 -14.10 4.15
N TYR A 499 10.42 -13.92 3.37
CA TYR A 499 9.07 -13.63 3.89
C TYR A 499 8.46 -14.84 4.62
N ASN A 500 9.06 -16.02 4.50
CA ASN A 500 8.71 -17.24 5.22
C ASN A 500 7.21 -17.61 5.11
N VAL A 501 6.70 -17.60 3.88
CA VAL A 501 5.36 -18.10 3.54
C VAL A 501 5.47 -19.44 2.79
N PRO A 502 5.91 -20.53 3.46
CA PRO A 502 6.22 -21.79 2.80
C PRO A 502 5.01 -22.41 2.08
N HIS A 503 3.81 -22.16 2.62
CA HIS A 503 2.54 -22.71 2.15
C HIS A 503 1.91 -21.95 0.98
N TYR A 504 2.43 -20.78 0.63
CA TYR A 504 1.89 -20.00 -0.48
C TYR A 504 2.23 -20.67 -1.80
N SER A 505 1.19 -20.91 -2.60
CA SER A 505 1.32 -21.26 -4.00
C SER A 505 1.74 -20.04 -4.83
N ALA A 506 2.14 -20.25 -6.09
CA ALA A 506 2.50 -19.15 -7.00
C ALA A 506 1.38 -18.10 -7.14
N LEU A 507 0.12 -18.54 -7.22
CA LEU A 507 -1.04 -17.66 -7.26
C LEU A 507 -1.22 -16.89 -5.93
N ASP A 508 -0.99 -17.53 -4.77
CA ASP A 508 -1.12 -16.84 -3.47
C ASP A 508 -0.09 -15.71 -3.32
N TRP A 509 1.14 -15.95 -3.78
CA TRP A 509 2.19 -14.92 -3.89
C TRP A 509 1.73 -13.78 -4.80
N PHE A 510 1.23 -14.10 -5.99
CA PHE A 510 0.80 -13.10 -6.95
C PHE A 510 -0.38 -12.26 -6.43
N VAL A 511 -1.41 -12.90 -5.87
CA VAL A 511 -2.60 -12.23 -5.32
C VAL A 511 -2.24 -11.40 -4.09
N SER A 512 -1.45 -11.93 -3.15
CA SER A 512 -1.22 -11.24 -1.88
C SER A 512 -0.11 -10.19 -1.98
N LEU A 513 0.94 -10.48 -2.74
CA LEU A 513 2.20 -9.70 -2.74
C LEU A 513 2.45 -8.99 -4.08
N GLY A 514 1.71 -9.33 -5.14
CA GLY A 514 1.83 -8.68 -6.45
C GLY A 514 3.02 -9.16 -7.29
N PHE A 515 3.68 -10.24 -6.90
CA PHE A 515 4.77 -10.86 -7.66
C PHE A 515 4.87 -12.36 -7.36
N VAL A 516 5.56 -13.10 -8.22
CA VAL A 516 5.94 -14.50 -7.97
C VAL A 516 7.45 -14.59 -7.95
N PRO A 517 8.07 -15.14 -6.90
CA PRO A 517 9.52 -15.30 -6.88
C PRO A 517 9.96 -16.54 -7.68
N PRO A 518 11.19 -16.57 -8.24
CA PRO A 518 11.67 -17.65 -9.11
C PRO A 518 11.56 -19.06 -8.54
N GLU A 519 11.80 -19.22 -7.24
CA GLU A 519 11.65 -20.48 -6.51
C GLU A 519 10.20 -20.99 -6.40
N ARG A 520 9.23 -20.25 -6.94
CA ARG A 520 7.81 -20.61 -6.99
C ARG A 520 7.26 -20.74 -8.41
N TYR A 521 8.11 -20.76 -9.44
CA TYR A 521 7.66 -20.92 -10.84
C TYR A 521 7.19 -22.33 -11.19
N ASP A 522 7.32 -23.30 -10.28
CA ASP A 522 6.81 -24.65 -10.47
C ASP A 522 5.29 -24.66 -10.75
N ALA A 523 4.81 -25.68 -11.48
CA ALA A 523 3.41 -25.81 -11.88
C ALA A 523 2.49 -25.70 -10.65
N TRP A 524 1.62 -24.69 -10.67
CA TRP A 524 0.69 -24.41 -9.58
C TRP A 524 -0.27 -25.59 -9.42
N GLN A 525 -0.25 -26.22 -8.24
CA GLN A 525 -1.33 -27.10 -7.83
C GLN A 525 -2.36 -26.26 -7.08
N LYS A 526 -3.63 -26.34 -7.51
CA LYS A 526 -4.74 -25.82 -6.73
C LYS A 526 -4.70 -26.46 -5.36
N LEU A 527 -4.27 -25.71 -4.36
CA LEU A 527 -4.45 -26.11 -2.98
C LEU A 527 -5.93 -25.96 -2.68
N ASP A 528 -6.58 -27.05 -2.25
CA ASP A 528 -7.90 -26.93 -1.63
C ASP A 528 -7.73 -25.97 -0.44
N ALA A 529 -8.40 -24.81 -0.52
CA ALA A 529 -8.11 -23.63 0.29
C ALA A 529 -7.85 -23.99 1.78
N PRO A 530 -6.61 -23.79 2.28
CA PRO A 530 -6.31 -23.95 3.70
C PRO A 530 -6.68 -22.70 4.51
N LEU A 531 -7.27 -21.68 3.88
CA LEU A 531 -7.88 -20.56 4.59
C LEU A 531 -8.79 -21.14 5.67
N ALA A 532 -8.70 -20.60 6.89
CA ALA A 532 -9.70 -20.88 7.90
C ALA A 532 -11.05 -20.62 7.24
N ARG A 533 -11.83 -21.69 7.02
CA ARG A 533 -13.24 -21.53 6.68
C ARG A 533 -13.75 -20.55 7.73
N VAL A 534 -14.26 -19.40 7.29
CA VAL A 534 -14.97 -18.47 8.18
C VAL A 534 -15.82 -19.36 9.07
N ARG A 535 -15.54 -19.31 10.37
CA ARG A 535 -16.22 -20.14 11.36
C ARG A 535 -17.71 -20.08 11.02
N GLN A 536 -18.30 -21.22 10.63
CA GLN A 536 -19.71 -21.24 10.24
C GLN A 536 -20.63 -20.91 11.42
N ASP A 537 -20.07 -20.82 12.62
CA ASP A 537 -20.66 -20.39 13.88
C ASP A 537 -20.40 -18.90 14.21
N GLY A 538 -19.69 -18.14 13.36
CA GLY A 538 -19.44 -16.71 13.55
C GLY A 538 -20.53 -15.81 12.93
N PRO A 539 -20.64 -14.54 13.35
CA PRO A 539 -21.70 -13.61 12.90
C PRO A 539 -21.71 -13.38 11.38
N PHE A 540 -20.60 -13.62 10.69
CA PHE A 540 -20.49 -13.51 9.23
C PHE A 540 -20.88 -14.78 8.45
N ALA A 541 -21.20 -15.89 9.13
CA ALA A 541 -21.56 -17.15 8.48
C ALA A 541 -22.90 -17.09 7.73
N TYR A 542 -23.80 -16.20 8.14
CA TYR A 542 -25.17 -16.12 7.61
C TYR A 542 -25.24 -15.59 6.16
N TYR A 543 -24.21 -14.91 5.67
CA TYR A 543 -24.20 -14.35 4.31
C TYR A 543 -23.91 -15.38 3.21
N HIS A 544 -23.50 -16.61 3.56
CA HIS A 544 -23.12 -17.63 2.58
C HIS A 544 -24.21 -18.67 2.27
N ASN A 545 -25.39 -18.61 2.90
CA ASN A 545 -26.39 -19.67 2.79
C ASN A 545 -27.82 -19.20 2.47
N THR A 546 -27.97 -18.09 1.75
CA THR A 546 -29.30 -17.61 1.29
C THR A 546 -29.71 -18.14 -0.09
N ASP A 547 -28.83 -18.82 -0.82
CA ASP A 547 -29.22 -19.56 -2.03
C ASP A 547 -29.77 -20.94 -1.63
N GLY A 548 -30.90 -20.91 -0.92
CA GLY A 548 -31.66 -22.07 -0.52
C GLY A 548 -32.18 -22.84 -1.74
N ARG A 549 -31.46 -23.89 -2.13
CA ARG A 549 -31.99 -25.10 -2.76
C ARG A 549 -31.19 -26.31 -2.31
N SER A 550 -31.51 -26.79 -1.11
CA SER A 550 -31.32 -28.18 -0.73
C SER A 550 -32.67 -28.75 -0.34
N ASP A 551 -33.39 -29.27 -1.33
CA ASP A 551 -34.41 -30.30 -1.14
C ASP A 551 -34.40 -31.17 -2.41
N LEU A 552 -34.17 -32.48 -2.20
CA LEU A 552 -34.10 -33.63 -3.13
C LEU A 552 -32.78 -33.89 -3.86
#